data_AF-A0AA85EPM0-F1
#
_entry.id   AF-A0AA85EPM0-F1
#
_cell.length_a   1.000
_cell.length_b   1.000
_cell.length_c   1.000
_cell.angle_alpha   90.00
_cell.angle_beta   90.00
_cell.angle_gamma   90.00
#
_symmetry.space_group_name_H-M   'P 1'
#
loop_
_entity.id
_entity.type
_entity.pdbx_description
1 polymer ?
#
loop_
_entity_poly.entity_id
_entity_poly.type
_entity_poly.pdbx_seq_one_letter_code
_entity_poly.pdbx_strand_id
1 'polypeptide(L)'
;MVRNIKRYRRELEREGNPLAVKDDTGKYLFLDFIPVSYMLPQDYNLFAEEFKRNPSSTWIMKPSGKARGVGIFLINRLSQLKRWSRDGKSGLIGTTPTCRDSYVISRYIENPLLIGGKKFDLRLYVLVTSFKPLKIYVYKLGFCRFCTVRYNSDVSELDNMFVHLTNVSIQKHGVHYNSIHGGKWTTENFRLWLQGTKGKPVSDKLFDEIHWIIVHSLKAVANVMINDRHCFECYGYDIIIDDNFKPWLVEVNASPSLSATTASDRILKYKLVNDVINIVVPNGTVPDVKSNKNVTKEQMGQFDLLYDEEKALEESPAGTNAKPQKQHSSSSGNIPSNSSQTGLKGKRESRMSKQRDSSTK
;
A
#
# COMPACT_ATOMS: atom_id res chain seq x y z
N MET A 1 2.53 2.13 -9.43
CA MET A 1 2.66 1.15 -8.33
C MET A 1 3.38 -0.14 -8.76
N VAL A 2 2.83 -0.96 -9.67
CA VAL A 2 3.43 -2.28 -10.05
C VAL A 2 4.91 -2.20 -10.43
N ARG A 3 5.30 -1.22 -11.27
CA ARG A 3 6.72 -1.01 -11.66
C ARG A 3 7.62 -0.70 -10.45
N ASN A 4 7.12 0.09 -9.51
CA ASN A 4 7.86 0.45 -8.29
C ASN A 4 7.99 -0.75 -7.35
N ILE A 5 6.97 -1.61 -7.26
CA ILE A 5 7.06 -2.85 -6.47
C ILE A 5 8.05 -3.83 -7.09
N LYS A 6 8.10 -3.96 -8.43
CA LYS A 6 9.15 -4.74 -9.10
C LYS A 6 10.55 -4.20 -8.79
N ARG A 7 10.73 -2.88 -8.73
CA ARG A 7 12.00 -2.25 -8.34
C ARG A 7 12.34 -2.52 -6.88
N TYR A 8 11.38 -2.29 -5.98
CA TYR A 8 11.49 -2.51 -4.54
C TYR A 8 11.90 -3.96 -4.21
N ARG A 9 11.27 -4.96 -4.86
CA ARG A 9 11.64 -6.37 -4.71
C ARG A 9 13.11 -6.63 -5.09
N ARG A 10 13.58 -6.06 -6.21
CA ARG A 10 14.99 -6.21 -6.67
C ARG A 10 15.99 -5.48 -5.75
N GLU A 11 15.59 -4.36 -5.16
CA GLU A 11 16.40 -3.64 -4.18
C GLU A 11 16.58 -4.50 -2.92
N LEU A 12 15.48 -5.04 -2.38
CA LEU A 12 15.53 -5.94 -1.23
C LEU A 12 16.33 -7.22 -1.49
N GLU A 13 16.26 -7.80 -2.69
CA GLU A 13 17.11 -8.92 -3.09
C GLU A 13 18.59 -8.58 -3.06
N ARG A 14 18.96 -7.40 -3.58
CA ARG A 14 20.35 -6.94 -3.60
C ARG A 14 20.89 -6.73 -2.19
N GLU A 15 20.02 -6.30 -1.27
CA GLU A 15 20.33 -6.09 0.15
C GLU A 15 20.33 -7.39 0.96
N GLY A 16 19.97 -8.54 0.36
CA GLY A 16 19.85 -9.82 1.07
C GLY A 16 18.73 -9.84 2.11
N ASN A 17 17.69 -9.01 1.92
CA ASN A 17 16.61 -8.88 2.89
C ASN A 17 15.74 -10.17 2.92
N PRO A 18 15.42 -10.75 4.10
CA PRO A 18 14.60 -11.96 4.22
C PRO A 18 13.21 -11.86 3.57
N LEU A 19 12.67 -10.65 3.39
CA LEU A 19 11.39 -10.44 2.73
C LEU A 19 11.44 -10.73 1.22
N ALA A 20 12.63 -10.75 0.62
CA ALA A 20 12.85 -10.99 -0.80
C ALA A 20 13.09 -12.47 -1.15
N VAL A 21 12.91 -13.39 -0.18
CA VAL A 21 13.09 -14.83 -0.39
C VAL A 21 12.08 -15.34 -1.43
N LYS A 22 12.58 -16.24 -2.29
CA LYS A 22 11.82 -16.91 -3.34
C LYS A 22 11.62 -18.39 -3.04
N ASP A 23 10.53 -18.94 -3.54
CA ASP A 23 10.31 -20.39 -3.61
C ASP A 23 11.09 -21.03 -4.76
N ASP A 24 11.00 -22.36 -4.86
CA ASP A 24 11.65 -23.16 -5.91
C ASP A 24 11.15 -22.82 -7.32
N THR A 25 10.00 -22.15 -7.44
CA THR A 25 9.43 -21.68 -8.71
C THR A 25 9.89 -20.27 -9.08
N GLY A 26 10.70 -19.63 -8.22
CA GLY A 26 11.21 -18.28 -8.40
C GLY A 26 10.25 -17.16 -8.02
N LYS A 27 9.12 -17.48 -7.35
CA LYS A 27 8.15 -16.48 -6.86
C LYS A 27 8.51 -16.03 -5.45
N TYR A 28 8.27 -14.76 -5.16
CA TYR A 28 8.52 -14.22 -3.81
C TYR A 28 7.52 -14.80 -2.81
N LEU A 29 8.02 -15.23 -1.65
CA LEU A 29 7.15 -15.76 -0.59
C LEU A 29 6.26 -14.68 0.03
N PHE A 30 6.83 -13.53 0.38
CA PHE A 30 6.13 -12.47 1.12
C PHE A 30 5.67 -11.32 0.24
N LEU A 31 6.38 -11.07 -0.87
CA LEU A 31 6.12 -9.90 -1.71
C LEU A 31 5.29 -10.23 -2.95
N ASP A 32 4.76 -11.44 -3.11
CA ASP A 32 3.91 -11.84 -4.25
C ASP A 32 2.40 -11.59 -3.98
N PHE A 33 2.03 -10.32 -3.87
CA PHE A 33 0.66 -9.90 -3.53
C PHE A 33 -0.03 -9.06 -4.60
N ILE A 34 0.57 -8.92 -5.80
CA ILE A 34 -0.02 -8.22 -6.93
C ILE A 34 -0.12 -9.18 -8.11
N PRO A 35 -1.31 -9.34 -8.72
CA PRO A 35 -1.45 -10.17 -9.91
C PRO A 35 -0.52 -9.71 -11.04
N VAL A 36 0.03 -10.67 -11.79
CA VAL A 36 0.92 -10.38 -12.92
C VAL A 36 0.26 -9.37 -13.85
N SER A 37 0.91 -8.24 -14.09
CA SER A 37 0.32 -7.11 -14.83
C SER A 37 1.32 -6.46 -15.78
N TYR A 38 0.80 -5.98 -16.91
CA TYR A 38 1.53 -5.35 -18.00
C TYR A 38 0.81 -4.07 -18.47
N MET A 39 1.57 -3.07 -18.91
CA MET A 39 1.03 -1.83 -19.49
C MET A 39 0.99 -1.95 -21.01
N LEU A 40 -0.18 -1.84 -21.63
CA LEU A 40 -0.34 -1.83 -23.07
C LEU A 40 -0.47 -0.40 -23.60
N PRO A 41 0.12 -0.10 -24.79
CA PRO A 41 0.81 -1.03 -25.70
C PRO A 41 2.27 -1.36 -25.37
N GLN A 42 2.89 -0.71 -24.37
CA GLN A 42 4.34 -0.74 -24.16
C GLN A 42 4.92 -2.14 -23.86
N ASP A 43 4.20 -2.93 -23.07
CA ASP A 43 4.62 -4.24 -22.58
C ASP A 43 3.93 -5.39 -23.38
N TYR A 44 3.43 -5.12 -24.59
CA TYR A 44 2.66 -6.10 -25.39
C TYR A 44 3.43 -7.39 -25.67
N ASN A 45 4.70 -7.30 -26.05
CA ASN A 45 5.52 -8.47 -26.38
C ASN A 45 5.72 -9.36 -25.15
N LEU A 46 6.00 -8.75 -23.99
CA LEU A 46 6.14 -9.47 -22.72
C LEU A 46 4.84 -10.18 -22.33
N PHE A 47 3.71 -9.47 -22.47
CA PHE A 47 2.40 -10.08 -22.25
C PHE A 47 2.13 -11.24 -23.22
N ALA A 48 2.43 -11.09 -24.52
CA ALA A 48 2.20 -12.11 -25.52
C ALA A 48 3.02 -13.38 -25.27
N GLU A 49 4.27 -13.24 -24.81
CA GLU A 49 5.11 -14.38 -24.39
C GLU A 49 4.53 -15.08 -23.15
N GLU A 50 4.12 -14.32 -22.14
CA GLU A 50 3.51 -14.88 -20.93
C GLU A 50 2.19 -15.59 -21.23
N PHE A 51 1.37 -15.02 -22.10
CA PHE A 51 0.12 -15.65 -22.55
C PHE A 51 0.39 -16.95 -23.31
N LYS A 52 1.43 -16.99 -24.16
CA LYS A 52 1.81 -18.22 -24.89
C LYS A 52 2.28 -19.33 -23.95
N ARG A 53 2.94 -18.98 -22.83
CA ARG A 53 3.33 -19.95 -21.80
C ARG A 53 2.13 -20.55 -21.08
N ASN A 54 1.09 -19.75 -20.86
CA ASN A 54 -0.13 -20.15 -20.15
C ASN A 54 -1.40 -19.84 -20.97
N PRO A 55 -1.69 -20.58 -22.07
CA PRO A 55 -2.75 -20.20 -23.01
C PRO A 55 -4.17 -20.27 -22.45
N SER A 56 -4.38 -21.05 -21.38
CA SER A 56 -5.67 -21.18 -20.68
C SER A 56 -5.93 -20.07 -19.66
N SER A 57 -4.97 -19.17 -19.44
CA SER A 57 -5.10 -18.14 -18.41
C SER A 57 -6.10 -17.04 -18.81
N THR A 58 -6.95 -16.66 -17.85
CA THR A 58 -7.85 -15.51 -18.01
C THR A 58 -7.16 -14.23 -17.54
N TRP A 59 -7.36 -13.16 -18.28
CA TRP A 59 -6.81 -11.84 -18.00
C TRP A 59 -7.92 -10.79 -18.00
N ILE A 60 -7.76 -9.77 -17.17
CA ILE A 60 -8.64 -8.62 -17.10
C ILE A 60 -7.93 -7.40 -17.69
N MET A 61 -8.59 -6.75 -18.64
CA MET A 61 -8.13 -5.50 -19.23
C MET A 61 -8.85 -4.34 -18.58
N LYS A 62 -8.10 -3.34 -18.14
CA LYS A 62 -8.60 -2.13 -17.49
C LYS A 62 -8.00 -0.89 -18.17
N PRO A 63 -8.80 0.11 -18.57
CA PRO A 63 -8.28 1.36 -19.11
C PRO A 63 -7.53 2.16 -18.03
N SER A 64 -6.40 2.75 -18.41
CA SER A 64 -5.57 3.59 -17.53
C SER A 64 -6.21 4.97 -17.43
N GLY A 65 -6.99 5.21 -16.38
CA GLY A 65 -7.59 6.52 -16.08
C GLY A 65 -9.11 6.60 -16.15
N LYS A 66 -9.82 5.51 -16.50
CA LYS A 66 -11.27 5.43 -16.30
C LYS A 66 -11.58 4.73 -14.98
N ALA A 67 -12.68 5.10 -14.34
CA ALA A 67 -13.16 4.53 -13.10
C ALA A 67 -14.54 3.86 -13.29
N ARG A 68 -15.12 3.31 -12.22
CA ARG A 68 -16.50 2.76 -12.18
C ARG A 68 -16.74 1.50 -13.01
N GLY A 69 -15.66 0.83 -13.45
CA GLY A 69 -15.76 -0.41 -14.21
C GLY A 69 -16.06 -0.24 -15.71
N VAL A 70 -16.07 1.00 -16.21
CA VAL A 70 -16.33 1.29 -17.63
C VAL A 70 -15.12 0.88 -18.47
N GLY A 71 -15.35 0.07 -19.51
CA GLY A 71 -14.31 -0.40 -20.42
C GLY A 71 -13.46 -1.56 -19.90
N ILE A 72 -13.88 -2.20 -18.80
CA ILE A 72 -13.24 -3.42 -18.31
C ILE A 72 -13.82 -4.61 -19.06
N PHE A 73 -12.96 -5.52 -19.52
CA PHE A 73 -13.37 -6.78 -20.13
C PHE A 73 -12.37 -7.89 -19.81
N LEU A 74 -12.85 -9.13 -19.85
CA LEU A 74 -12.02 -10.32 -19.68
C LEU A 74 -11.56 -10.83 -21.04
N ILE A 75 -10.35 -11.36 -21.09
CA ILE A 75 -9.82 -12.07 -22.24
C ILE A 75 -9.27 -13.42 -21.81
N ASN A 76 -9.57 -14.43 -22.62
CA ASN A 76 -9.04 -15.78 -22.49
C ASN A 76 -8.47 -16.29 -23.82
N ARG A 77 -8.50 -15.47 -24.88
CA ARG A 77 -7.89 -15.75 -26.19
C ARG A 77 -7.21 -14.50 -26.73
N LEU A 78 -5.98 -14.62 -27.22
CA LEU A 78 -5.25 -13.51 -27.85
C LEU A 78 -5.99 -12.87 -29.03
N SER A 79 -6.86 -13.61 -29.71
CA SER A 79 -7.68 -13.08 -30.79
C SER A 79 -8.63 -11.97 -30.32
N GLN A 80 -9.11 -12.01 -29.06
CA GLN A 80 -9.96 -10.96 -28.49
C GLN A 80 -9.22 -9.63 -28.35
N LEU A 81 -7.89 -9.66 -28.17
CA LEU A 81 -7.06 -8.46 -28.12
C LEU A 81 -6.96 -7.74 -29.48
N LYS A 82 -7.25 -8.43 -30.59
CA LYS A 82 -7.29 -7.80 -31.92
C LYS A 82 -8.49 -6.84 -32.07
N ARG A 83 -9.59 -7.05 -31.32
CA ARG A 83 -10.72 -6.11 -31.27
C ARG A 83 -10.27 -4.77 -30.68
N TRP A 84 -9.57 -4.82 -29.53
CA TRP A 84 -8.96 -3.63 -28.92
C TRP A 84 -8.03 -2.87 -29.87
N SER A 85 -7.20 -3.58 -30.66
CA SER A 85 -6.31 -2.94 -31.64
C SER A 85 -7.04 -2.31 -32.84
N ARG A 86 -8.28 -2.72 -33.13
CA ARG A 86 -9.09 -2.20 -34.25
C ARG A 86 -9.95 -1.01 -33.84
N ASP A 87 -10.50 -1.01 -32.63
CA ASP A 87 -11.36 0.07 -32.15
C ASP A 87 -10.58 1.40 -31.99
N GLY A 88 -9.27 1.33 -31.73
CA GLY A 88 -8.38 2.51 -31.79
C GLY A 88 -8.12 3.08 -33.19
N LYS A 89 -8.60 2.43 -34.27
CA LYS A 89 -8.58 2.94 -35.65
C LYS A 89 -9.93 3.53 -36.10
N SER A 90 -10.99 3.41 -35.30
CA SER A 90 -12.31 3.95 -35.62
C SER A 90 -12.49 5.40 -35.13
N GLY A 91 -11.42 6.20 -35.17
CA GLY A 91 -11.51 7.66 -35.14
C GLY A 91 -11.62 8.15 -36.58
N LEU A 92 -12.64 8.94 -36.86
CA LEU A 92 -12.93 9.60 -38.15
C LEU A 92 -11.67 10.02 -38.92
N ILE A 93 -11.68 9.75 -40.22
CA ILE A 93 -10.73 10.28 -41.20
C ILE A 93 -10.65 11.80 -41.03
N GLY A 94 -9.53 12.32 -40.54
CA GLY A 94 -9.23 13.76 -40.54
C GLY A 94 -8.77 14.39 -39.23
N THR A 95 -8.76 13.70 -38.09
CA THR A 95 -8.20 14.24 -36.84
C THR A 95 -6.93 13.50 -36.43
N THR A 96 -5.94 14.28 -35.95
CA THR A 96 -4.63 13.84 -35.46
C THR A 96 -4.72 12.55 -34.63
N PRO A 97 -3.77 11.60 -34.76
CA PRO A 97 -3.85 10.30 -34.09
C PRO A 97 -3.91 10.51 -32.58
N THR A 98 -5.11 10.39 -32.01
CA THR A 98 -5.33 10.45 -30.57
C THR A 98 -4.55 9.29 -29.97
N CYS A 99 -3.75 9.63 -28.95
CA CYS A 99 -2.88 8.70 -28.23
C CYS A 99 -3.66 7.42 -27.91
N ARG A 100 -3.14 6.24 -28.30
CA ARG A 100 -3.80 4.96 -28.00
C ARG A 100 -4.10 4.93 -26.50
N ASP A 101 -5.37 4.77 -26.14
CA ASP A 101 -5.78 4.61 -24.73
C ASP A 101 -4.87 3.54 -24.10
N SER A 102 -4.16 3.90 -23.04
CA SER A 102 -3.29 2.96 -22.34
C SER A 102 -4.13 2.01 -21.50
N TYR A 103 -3.84 0.72 -21.53
CA TYR A 103 -4.56 -0.29 -20.73
C TYR A 103 -3.59 -1.00 -19.80
N VAL A 104 -4.07 -1.35 -18.62
CA VAL A 104 -3.43 -2.33 -17.75
C VAL A 104 -4.09 -3.67 -18.03
N ILE A 105 -3.30 -4.63 -18.47
CA ILE A 105 -3.73 -6.03 -18.51
C ILE A 105 -3.17 -6.75 -17.29
N SER A 106 -4.02 -7.46 -16.57
CA SER A 106 -3.69 -8.11 -15.31
C SER A 106 -4.23 -9.53 -15.28
N ARG A 107 -3.51 -10.46 -14.66
CA ARG A 107 -3.96 -11.85 -14.50
C ARG A 107 -5.25 -11.85 -13.67
N TYR A 108 -6.29 -12.50 -14.18
CA TYR A 108 -7.55 -12.63 -13.46
C TYR A 108 -7.39 -13.66 -12.34
N ILE A 109 -7.92 -13.34 -11.16
CA ILE A 109 -7.99 -14.25 -10.02
C ILE A 109 -9.22 -15.14 -10.24
N GLU A 110 -8.97 -16.35 -10.73
CA GLU A 110 -10.00 -17.32 -11.14
C GLU A 110 -10.65 -18.04 -9.97
N ASN A 111 -9.96 -18.11 -8.83
CA ASN A 111 -10.35 -18.80 -7.60
C ASN A 111 -10.58 -17.82 -6.42
N PRO A 112 -11.46 -16.81 -6.55
CA PRO A 112 -11.74 -15.89 -5.44
C PRO A 112 -12.43 -16.64 -4.29
N LEU A 113 -12.19 -16.22 -3.05
CA LEU A 113 -12.97 -16.65 -1.91
C LEU A 113 -14.44 -16.27 -2.11
N LEU A 114 -15.32 -17.26 -1.97
CA LEU A 114 -16.76 -17.08 -2.17
C LEU A 114 -17.50 -17.16 -0.83
N ILE A 115 -18.45 -16.26 -0.63
CA ILE A 115 -19.39 -16.33 0.51
C ILE A 115 -20.79 -16.47 -0.07
N GLY A 116 -21.48 -17.55 0.30
CA GLY A 116 -22.78 -17.89 -0.30
C GLY A 116 -22.72 -18.09 -1.83
N GLY A 117 -21.55 -18.48 -2.35
CA GLY A 117 -21.30 -18.64 -3.78
C GLY A 117 -21.11 -17.32 -4.54
N LYS A 118 -20.92 -16.19 -3.86
CA LYS A 118 -20.74 -14.87 -4.48
C LYS A 118 -19.33 -14.35 -4.28
N LYS A 119 -18.76 -13.78 -5.36
CA LYS A 119 -17.48 -13.08 -5.34
C LYS A 119 -17.62 -11.74 -4.60
N PHE A 120 -16.55 -11.33 -3.92
CA PHE A 120 -16.47 -10.01 -3.31
C PHE A 120 -15.06 -9.44 -3.41
N ASP A 121 -14.95 -8.13 -3.19
CA ASP A 121 -13.69 -7.46 -2.88
C ASP A 121 -13.80 -6.76 -1.52
N LEU A 122 -12.66 -6.46 -0.91
CA LEU A 122 -12.55 -5.74 0.34
C LEU A 122 -12.05 -4.32 0.06
N ARG A 123 -12.82 -3.32 0.49
CA ARG A 123 -12.44 -1.91 0.52
C ARG A 123 -11.96 -1.53 1.92
N LEU A 124 -10.69 -1.15 2.01
CA LEU A 124 -10.07 -0.58 3.21
C LEU A 124 -9.69 0.88 3.00
N TYR A 125 -9.65 1.65 4.08
CA TYR A 125 -9.22 3.04 4.07
C TYR A 125 -7.88 3.17 4.79
N VAL A 126 -6.92 3.82 4.14
CA VAL A 126 -5.56 3.98 4.65
C VAL A 126 -5.18 5.44 4.56
N LEU A 127 -4.92 6.07 5.70
CA LEU A 127 -4.45 7.45 5.77
C LEU A 127 -2.92 7.45 5.82
N VAL A 128 -2.30 8.23 4.94
CA VAL A 128 -0.86 8.51 4.97
C VAL A 128 -0.68 10.00 5.23
N THR A 129 -0.02 10.32 6.33
CA THR A 129 0.24 11.72 6.73
C THR A 129 1.63 12.20 6.32
N SER A 130 2.53 11.27 5.98
CA SER A 130 3.89 11.57 5.54
C SER A 130 4.48 10.36 4.83
N PHE A 131 5.27 10.60 3.78
CA PHE A 131 6.05 9.56 3.10
C PHE A 131 7.52 9.52 3.53
N LYS A 132 8.07 10.60 4.12
CA LYS A 132 9.43 10.62 4.69
C LYS A 132 9.47 11.52 5.94
N PRO A 133 9.41 10.93 7.14
CA PRO A 133 9.29 9.49 7.42
C PRO A 133 7.91 8.93 7.05
N LEU A 134 7.84 7.67 6.63
CA LEU A 134 6.58 7.02 6.26
C LEU A 134 5.70 6.76 7.50
N LYS A 135 4.52 7.38 7.55
CA LYS A 135 3.51 7.20 8.61
C LYS A 135 2.18 6.76 8.02
N ILE A 136 1.72 5.58 8.42
CA ILE A 136 0.57 4.89 7.84
C ILE A 136 -0.44 4.57 8.95
N TYR A 137 -1.69 4.95 8.73
CA TYR A 137 -2.82 4.62 9.58
C TYR A 137 -3.83 3.80 8.79
N VAL A 138 -4.33 2.71 9.37
CA VAL A 138 -5.40 1.89 8.77
C VAL A 138 -6.70 2.13 9.51
N TYR A 139 -7.78 2.34 8.77
CA TYR A 139 -9.10 2.53 9.36
C TYR A 139 -9.75 1.18 9.65
N LYS A 140 -10.20 0.96 10.88
CA LYS A 140 -10.88 -0.29 11.29
C LYS A 140 -12.13 -0.58 10.47
N LEU A 141 -12.85 0.48 10.11
CA LEU A 141 -14.11 0.36 9.39
C LEU A 141 -13.86 0.34 7.87
N GLY A 142 -13.99 -0.84 7.27
CA GLY A 142 -14.08 -1.00 5.82
C GLY A 142 -15.33 -1.80 5.43
N PHE A 143 -15.44 -2.17 4.16
CA PHE A 143 -16.54 -3.02 3.71
C PHE A 143 -16.15 -3.98 2.59
N CYS A 144 -16.75 -5.15 2.59
CA CYS A 144 -16.77 -6.07 1.46
C CYS A 144 -17.87 -5.66 0.49
N ARG A 145 -17.58 -5.60 -0.82
CA ARG A 145 -18.59 -5.41 -1.88
C ARG A 145 -18.83 -6.71 -2.61
N PHE A 146 -20.06 -7.22 -2.56
CA PHE A 146 -20.45 -8.46 -3.21
C PHE A 146 -20.97 -8.24 -4.62
N CYS A 147 -20.73 -9.21 -5.49
CA CYS A 147 -21.50 -9.38 -6.73
C CYS A 147 -22.94 -9.77 -6.40
N THR A 148 -23.89 -9.35 -7.24
CA THR A 148 -25.32 -9.69 -7.09
C THR A 148 -25.59 -11.14 -7.49
N VAL A 149 -24.87 -11.65 -8.48
CA VAL A 149 -24.99 -13.00 -9.05
C VAL A 149 -23.94 -13.94 -8.43
N ARG A 150 -24.27 -15.23 -8.38
CA ARG A 150 -23.31 -16.28 -7.98
C ARG A 150 -22.14 -16.33 -8.96
N TYR A 151 -20.96 -16.60 -8.44
CA TYR A 151 -19.75 -16.72 -9.24
C TYR A 151 -19.79 -17.98 -10.09
N ASN A 152 -19.54 -17.83 -11.38
CA ASN A 152 -19.29 -18.92 -12.30
C ASN A 152 -17.98 -18.61 -13.06
N SER A 153 -17.11 -19.62 -13.18
CA SER A 153 -15.85 -19.56 -13.94
C SER A 153 -16.01 -20.00 -15.40
N ASP A 154 -17.20 -20.44 -15.81
CA ASP A 154 -17.44 -20.95 -17.16
C ASP A 154 -17.19 -19.88 -18.23
N VAL A 155 -16.52 -20.29 -19.31
CA VAL A 155 -16.12 -19.44 -20.43
C VAL A 155 -17.30 -18.73 -21.09
N SER A 156 -18.50 -19.32 -21.06
CA SER A 156 -19.73 -18.76 -21.61
C SER A 156 -20.23 -17.54 -20.86
N GLU A 157 -19.88 -17.38 -19.59
CA GLU A 157 -20.33 -16.28 -18.72
C GLU A 157 -19.28 -15.17 -18.57
N LEU A 158 -18.12 -15.27 -19.25
CA LEU A 158 -17.06 -14.24 -19.16
C LEU A 158 -17.49 -12.85 -19.62
N ASP A 159 -18.51 -12.78 -20.49
CA ASP A 159 -19.12 -11.53 -20.94
C ASP A 159 -20.09 -10.94 -19.89
N ASN A 160 -20.51 -11.73 -18.90
CA ASN A 160 -21.40 -11.31 -17.83
C ASN A 160 -20.65 -10.54 -16.75
N MET A 161 -20.49 -9.23 -16.98
CA MET A 161 -19.77 -8.32 -16.08
C MET A 161 -20.34 -8.30 -14.64
N PHE A 162 -21.61 -8.66 -14.42
CA PHE A 162 -22.23 -8.71 -13.10
C PHE A 162 -21.69 -9.82 -12.20
N VAL A 163 -21.14 -10.89 -12.79
CA VAL A 163 -20.52 -12.02 -12.08
C VAL A 163 -19.10 -11.68 -11.64
N HIS A 164 -18.39 -10.91 -12.48
CA HIS A 164 -16.94 -10.73 -12.35
C HIS A 164 -16.51 -9.39 -11.73
N LEU A 165 -17.36 -8.36 -11.79
CA LEU A 165 -17.08 -7.01 -11.31
C LEU A 165 -17.97 -6.61 -10.13
N THR A 166 -17.36 -6.29 -9.00
CA THR A 166 -17.97 -5.93 -7.72
C THR A 166 -18.40 -4.45 -7.61
N ASN A 167 -18.15 -3.66 -8.66
CA ASN A 167 -18.40 -2.22 -8.63
C ASN A 167 -19.89 -1.89 -8.49
N VAL A 168 -20.21 -1.02 -7.51
CA VAL A 168 -21.59 -0.59 -7.22
C VAL A 168 -22.29 0.02 -8.44
N SER A 169 -21.57 0.74 -9.29
CA SER A 169 -22.09 1.31 -10.55
C SER A 169 -22.63 0.25 -11.50
N ILE A 170 -22.05 -0.94 -11.51
CA ILE A 170 -22.51 -2.08 -12.30
C ILE A 170 -23.60 -2.81 -11.53
N GLN A 171 -23.34 -3.14 -10.26
CA GLN A 171 -24.22 -3.99 -9.45
C GLN A 171 -25.60 -3.39 -9.16
N LYS A 172 -25.76 -2.06 -9.16
CA LYS A 172 -27.05 -1.39 -8.98
C LYS A 172 -28.09 -1.72 -10.06
N HIS A 173 -27.65 -2.16 -11.23
CA HIS A 173 -28.54 -2.57 -12.33
C HIS A 173 -28.91 -4.06 -12.27
N GLY A 174 -28.37 -4.81 -11.30
CA GLY A 174 -28.68 -6.23 -11.12
C GLY A 174 -30.05 -6.46 -10.50
N VAL A 175 -30.79 -7.45 -11.01
CA VAL A 175 -32.16 -7.80 -10.58
C VAL A 175 -32.24 -8.15 -9.08
N HIS A 176 -31.17 -8.71 -8.51
CA HIS A 176 -31.11 -9.10 -7.10
C HIS A 176 -30.38 -8.08 -6.21
N TYR A 177 -30.25 -6.82 -6.64
CA TYR A 177 -29.62 -5.78 -5.83
C TYR A 177 -30.50 -5.42 -4.63
N ASN A 178 -30.01 -5.71 -3.43
CA ASN A 178 -30.68 -5.30 -2.20
C ASN A 178 -30.31 -3.85 -1.87
N SER A 179 -31.26 -2.92 -1.97
CA SER A 179 -31.06 -1.49 -1.73
C SER A 179 -30.84 -1.14 -0.25
N ILE A 180 -31.27 -1.99 0.69
CA ILE A 180 -31.15 -1.78 2.14
C ILE A 180 -29.70 -1.98 2.59
N HIS A 181 -29.09 -3.11 2.19
CA HIS A 181 -27.71 -3.44 2.56
C HIS A 181 -26.69 -3.12 1.46
N GLY A 182 -27.15 -2.83 0.24
CA GLY A 182 -26.30 -2.45 -0.91
C GLY A 182 -25.37 -3.56 -1.42
N GLY A 183 -25.60 -4.82 -1.01
CA GLY A 183 -24.68 -5.93 -1.27
C GLY A 183 -23.33 -5.75 -0.57
N LYS A 184 -23.33 -5.17 0.64
CA LYS A 184 -22.10 -4.92 1.41
C LYS A 184 -22.13 -5.59 2.77
N TRP A 185 -20.97 -6.07 3.20
CA TRP A 185 -20.72 -6.40 4.61
C TRP A 185 -19.67 -5.48 5.18
N THR A 186 -19.78 -5.16 6.48
CA THR A 186 -18.68 -4.49 7.18
C THR A 186 -17.49 -5.44 7.30
N THR A 187 -16.29 -4.86 7.44
CA THR A 187 -15.07 -5.66 7.67
C THR A 187 -15.15 -6.46 8.97
N GLU A 188 -15.84 -5.93 9.99
CA GLU A 188 -16.12 -6.62 11.25
C GLU A 188 -16.97 -7.88 11.03
N ASN A 189 -18.05 -7.79 10.25
CA ASN A 189 -18.89 -8.94 9.94
C ASN A 189 -18.11 -9.99 9.12
N PHE A 190 -17.27 -9.54 8.18
CA PHE A 190 -16.39 -10.44 7.44
C PHE A 190 -15.40 -11.15 8.37
N ARG A 191 -14.76 -10.41 9.29
CA ARG A 191 -13.83 -10.97 10.27
C ARG A 191 -14.53 -11.98 11.18
N LEU A 192 -15.72 -11.66 11.68
CA LEU A 192 -16.53 -12.57 12.50
C LEU A 192 -16.92 -13.84 11.74
N TRP A 193 -17.37 -13.70 10.49
CA TRP A 193 -17.68 -14.84 9.63
C TRP A 193 -16.46 -15.75 9.41
N LEU A 194 -15.29 -15.15 9.17
CA LEU A 194 -14.06 -15.90 8.96
C LEU A 194 -13.60 -16.62 10.24
N GLN A 195 -13.71 -15.96 11.39
CA GLN A 195 -13.43 -16.57 12.70
C GLN A 195 -14.37 -17.74 13.00
N GLY A 196 -15.67 -17.59 12.71
CA GLY A 196 -16.67 -18.63 12.95
C GLY A 196 -16.55 -19.83 12.00
N THR A 197 -16.08 -19.62 10.77
CA THR A 197 -16.03 -20.70 9.75
C THR A 197 -14.66 -21.34 9.58
N LYS A 198 -13.57 -20.60 9.82
CA LYS A 198 -12.18 -21.05 9.58
C LYS A 198 -11.29 -20.93 10.82
N GLY A 199 -11.79 -20.31 11.89
CA GLY A 199 -11.05 -20.11 13.13
C GLY A 199 -10.32 -18.78 13.21
N LYS A 200 -10.05 -18.35 14.45
CA LYS A 200 -9.35 -17.10 14.76
C LYS A 200 -7.94 -17.00 14.15
N PRO A 201 -7.08 -18.04 14.18
CA PRO A 201 -5.73 -17.95 13.64
C PRO A 201 -5.69 -17.63 12.13
N VAL A 202 -6.58 -18.21 11.34
CA VAL A 202 -6.67 -17.95 9.89
C VAL A 202 -7.10 -16.51 9.63
N SER A 203 -8.09 -16.04 10.41
CA SER A 203 -8.58 -14.67 10.31
C SER A 203 -7.49 -13.66 10.64
N ASP A 204 -6.80 -13.83 11.76
CA ASP A 204 -5.74 -12.90 12.17
C ASP A 204 -4.58 -12.90 11.16
N LYS A 205 -4.14 -14.08 10.70
CA LYS A 205 -3.11 -14.21 9.66
C LYS A 205 -3.47 -13.45 8.38
N LEU A 206 -4.71 -13.59 7.90
CA LEU A 206 -5.17 -12.90 6.69
C LEU A 206 -5.10 -11.37 6.84
N PHE A 207 -5.59 -10.84 7.97
CA PHE A 207 -5.56 -9.39 8.22
C PHE A 207 -4.12 -8.89 8.39
N ASP A 208 -3.24 -9.67 8.99
CA ASP A 208 -1.81 -9.34 9.09
C ASP A 208 -1.15 -9.29 7.70
N GLU A 209 -1.43 -10.25 6.82
CA GLU A 209 -0.95 -10.23 5.44
C GLU A 209 -1.47 -9.00 4.67
N ILE A 210 -2.74 -8.64 4.85
CA ILE A 210 -3.32 -7.42 4.29
C ILE A 210 -2.60 -6.16 4.79
N HIS A 211 -2.30 -6.09 6.08
CA HIS A 211 -1.55 -4.97 6.66
C HIS A 211 -0.15 -4.85 6.04
N TRP A 212 0.56 -5.97 5.88
CA TRP A 212 1.88 -6.00 5.24
C TRP A 212 1.83 -5.60 3.76
N ILE A 213 0.77 -5.99 3.03
CA ILE A 213 0.54 -5.54 1.65
C ILE A 213 0.49 -4.01 1.59
N ILE A 214 -0.27 -3.38 2.48
CA ILE A 214 -0.40 -1.92 2.54
C ILE A 214 0.97 -1.30 2.80
N VAL A 215 1.68 -1.75 3.83
CA VAL A 215 3.00 -1.22 4.19
C VAL A 215 4.00 -1.34 3.03
N HIS A 216 4.14 -2.53 2.43
CA HIS A 216 5.11 -2.76 1.36
C HIS A 216 4.73 -2.05 0.06
N SER A 217 3.43 -1.90 -0.24
CA SER A 217 3.00 -1.12 -1.39
C SER A 217 3.36 0.37 -1.26
N LEU A 218 3.26 0.94 -0.05
CA LEU A 218 3.59 2.33 0.24
C LEU A 218 5.11 2.55 0.31
N LYS A 219 5.86 1.64 0.96
CA LYS A 219 7.34 1.65 0.95
C LYS A 219 7.89 1.64 -0.47
N ALA A 220 7.33 0.79 -1.34
CA ALA A 220 7.77 0.70 -2.72
C ALA A 220 7.61 2.02 -3.51
N VAL A 221 6.65 2.88 -3.14
CA VAL A 221 6.43 4.17 -3.83
C VAL A 221 7.03 5.37 -3.08
N ALA A 222 7.44 5.23 -1.82
CA ALA A 222 7.91 6.32 -0.98
C ALA A 222 9.03 7.15 -1.62
N ASN A 223 9.91 6.53 -2.42
CA ASN A 223 11.01 7.22 -3.09
C ASN A 223 10.58 8.09 -4.28
N VAL A 224 9.44 7.80 -4.90
CA VAL A 224 8.91 8.59 -6.04
C VAL A 224 7.81 9.57 -5.63
N MET A 225 7.26 9.41 -4.43
CA MET A 225 6.25 10.33 -3.91
C MET A 225 6.91 11.66 -3.53
N ILE A 226 6.23 12.76 -3.86
CA ILE A 226 6.64 14.09 -3.42
C ILE A 226 6.51 14.11 -1.90
N ASN A 227 7.61 14.43 -1.23
CA ASN A 227 7.63 14.54 0.22
C ASN A 227 7.29 15.97 0.62
N ASP A 228 6.00 16.25 0.72
CA ASP A 228 5.51 17.47 1.34
C ASP A 228 4.82 17.12 2.66
N ARG A 229 5.36 17.65 3.76
CA ARG A 229 4.84 17.41 5.11
C ARG A 229 3.50 18.15 5.35
N HIS A 230 3.10 19.05 4.47
CA HIS A 230 1.78 19.69 4.49
C HIS A 230 0.70 18.85 3.81
N CYS A 231 1.06 17.74 3.18
CA CYS A 231 0.13 16.87 2.47
C CYS A 231 -0.19 15.61 3.27
N PHE A 232 -1.45 15.22 3.23
CA PHE A 232 -1.91 13.91 3.64
C PHE A 232 -2.84 13.38 2.55
N GLU A 233 -2.99 12.07 2.47
CA GLU A 233 -3.91 11.45 1.52
C GLU A 233 -4.59 10.24 2.17
N CYS A 234 -5.90 10.11 1.98
CA CYS A 234 -6.68 8.95 2.42
C CYS A 234 -6.98 8.05 1.22
N TYR A 235 -6.24 6.95 1.13
CA TYR A 235 -6.33 5.98 0.05
C TYR A 235 -7.43 4.94 0.30
N GLY A 236 -8.12 4.53 -0.76
CA GLY A 236 -8.97 3.34 -0.78
C GLY A 236 -8.22 2.15 -1.36
N TYR A 237 -7.94 1.14 -0.53
CA TYR A 237 -7.34 -0.12 -0.97
C TYR A 237 -8.40 -1.12 -1.35
N ASP A 238 -8.24 -1.75 -2.52
CA ASP A 238 -9.13 -2.80 -3.02
C ASP A 238 -8.36 -4.11 -3.05
N ILE A 239 -8.80 -5.06 -2.24
CA ILE A 239 -8.16 -6.37 -2.07
C ILE A 239 -9.15 -7.46 -2.46
N ILE A 240 -8.69 -8.43 -3.24
CA ILE A 240 -9.42 -9.69 -3.47
C ILE A 240 -8.69 -10.78 -2.70
N ILE A 241 -9.44 -11.65 -2.05
CA ILE A 241 -8.90 -12.80 -1.32
C ILE A 241 -9.21 -14.04 -2.16
N ASP A 242 -8.24 -14.93 -2.34
CA ASP A 242 -8.46 -16.20 -3.01
C ASP A 242 -8.94 -17.30 -2.04
N ASP A 243 -9.32 -18.46 -2.59
CA ASP A 243 -9.80 -19.61 -1.83
C ASP A 243 -8.77 -20.22 -0.86
N ASN A 244 -7.49 -19.91 -1.03
CA ASN A 244 -6.39 -20.29 -0.14
C ASN A 244 -6.12 -19.23 0.94
N PHE A 245 -6.99 -18.22 1.08
CA PHE A 245 -6.86 -17.10 2.00
C PHE A 245 -5.63 -16.22 1.73
N LYS A 246 -5.14 -16.18 0.48
CA LYS A 246 -4.10 -15.24 0.08
C LYS A 246 -4.74 -13.92 -0.39
N PRO A 247 -4.38 -12.77 0.20
CA PRO A 247 -4.85 -11.47 -0.25
C PRO A 247 -4.06 -10.95 -1.45
N TRP A 248 -4.77 -10.38 -2.41
CA TRP A 248 -4.23 -9.78 -3.64
C TRP A 248 -4.63 -8.32 -3.74
N LEU A 249 -3.64 -7.43 -3.85
CA LEU A 249 -3.87 -6.01 -4.09
C LEU A 249 -4.28 -5.78 -5.55
N VAL A 250 -5.50 -5.28 -5.74
CA VAL A 250 -6.09 -5.08 -7.07
C VAL A 250 -5.92 -3.65 -7.54
N GLU A 251 -6.22 -2.69 -6.68
CA GLU A 251 -6.07 -1.26 -6.96
C GLU A 251 -5.91 -0.44 -5.68
N VAL A 252 -5.32 0.74 -5.82
CA VAL A 252 -5.24 1.76 -4.78
C VAL A 252 -5.80 3.04 -5.35
N ASN A 253 -6.87 3.53 -4.73
CA ASN A 253 -7.62 4.71 -5.14
C ASN A 253 -7.16 5.92 -4.32
N ALA A 254 -6.60 6.95 -4.96
CA ALA A 254 -6.23 8.20 -4.29
C ALA A 254 -7.47 8.93 -3.75
N SER A 255 -8.54 9.00 -4.53
CA SER A 255 -9.79 9.64 -4.12
C SER A 255 -10.92 8.60 -3.99
N PRO A 256 -10.99 7.83 -2.89
CA PRO A 256 -12.06 6.87 -2.70
C PRO A 256 -13.42 7.57 -2.62
N SER A 257 -14.41 7.05 -3.33
CA SER A 257 -15.75 7.67 -3.36
C SER A 257 -16.36 7.76 -1.95
N LEU A 258 -16.69 8.97 -1.54
CA LEU A 258 -17.41 9.27 -0.29
C LEU A 258 -18.94 9.34 -0.47
N SER A 259 -19.47 9.03 -1.66
CA SER A 259 -20.91 8.98 -1.89
C SER A 259 -21.56 7.81 -1.13
N ALA A 260 -22.51 8.09 -0.24
CA ALA A 260 -23.18 7.05 0.55
C ALA A 260 -24.36 6.44 -0.22
N THR A 261 -24.42 5.12 -0.27
CA THR A 261 -25.57 4.40 -0.88
C THR A 261 -26.51 3.81 0.14
N THR A 262 -26.04 3.58 1.37
CA THR A 262 -26.82 3.07 2.50
C THR A 262 -26.60 3.94 3.74
N ALA A 263 -27.45 3.79 4.76
CA ALA A 263 -27.25 4.50 6.03
C ALA A 263 -25.92 4.11 6.71
N SER A 264 -25.56 2.82 6.66
CA SER A 264 -24.28 2.32 7.19
C SER A 264 -23.09 2.94 6.46
N ASP A 265 -23.14 3.08 5.13
CA ASP A 265 -22.09 3.77 4.36
C ASP A 265 -21.95 5.23 4.81
N ARG A 266 -23.08 5.92 5.02
CA ARG A 266 -23.09 7.32 5.43
C ARG A 266 -22.42 7.50 6.78
N ILE A 267 -22.76 6.65 7.75
CA ILE A 267 -22.18 6.67 9.10
C ILE A 267 -20.67 6.38 9.03
N LEU A 268 -20.27 5.33 8.32
CA LEU A 268 -18.85 4.97 8.17
C LEU A 268 -18.05 6.12 7.57
N LYS A 269 -18.53 6.71 6.47
CA LYS A 269 -17.80 7.74 5.73
C LYS A 269 -17.75 9.07 6.48
N TYR A 270 -18.82 9.42 7.20
CA TYR A 270 -18.83 10.60 8.05
C TYR A 270 -17.80 10.46 9.18
N LYS A 271 -17.78 9.31 9.86
CA LYS A 271 -16.77 9.01 10.88
C LYS A 271 -15.35 9.03 10.30
N LEU A 272 -15.14 8.42 9.13
CA LEU A 272 -13.86 8.41 8.44
C LEU A 272 -13.33 9.83 8.21
N VAL A 273 -14.14 10.72 7.64
CA VAL A 273 -13.73 12.11 7.37
C VAL A 273 -13.44 12.85 8.67
N ASN A 274 -14.29 12.68 9.69
CA ASN A 274 -14.10 13.29 11.00
C ASN A 274 -12.79 12.84 11.66
N ASP A 275 -12.52 11.54 11.67
CA ASP A 275 -11.31 10.96 12.26
C ASP A 275 -10.05 11.37 11.48
N VAL A 276 -10.12 11.44 10.14
CA VAL A 276 -9.02 11.99 9.32
C VAL A 276 -8.71 13.43 9.73
N ILE A 277 -9.73 14.28 9.84
CA ILE A 277 -9.54 15.69 10.24
C ILE A 277 -8.96 15.78 11.65
N ASN A 278 -9.42 14.98 12.61
CA ASN A 278 -8.88 14.98 13.97
C ASN A 278 -7.40 14.62 14.03
N ILE A 279 -6.93 13.72 13.14
CA ILE A 279 -5.52 13.34 13.02
C ILE A 279 -4.69 14.48 12.40
N VAL A 280 -5.17 15.06 11.29
CA VAL A 280 -4.39 16.02 10.49
C VAL A 280 -4.48 17.46 11.02
N VAL A 281 -5.56 17.80 11.70
CA VAL A 281 -5.85 19.12 12.28
C VAL A 281 -6.30 18.92 13.74
N PRO A 282 -5.35 18.80 14.68
CA PRO A 282 -5.68 18.63 16.09
C PRO A 282 -6.43 19.85 16.65
N ASN A 283 -7.53 19.59 17.36
CA ASN A 283 -8.40 20.63 17.94
C ASN A 283 -7.63 21.64 18.79
N GLY A 284 -7.87 22.93 18.55
CA GLY A 284 -7.35 24.03 19.37
C GLY A 284 -5.90 24.43 19.10
N THR A 285 -5.25 23.88 18.07
CA THR A 285 -3.89 24.27 17.67
C THR A 285 -3.80 24.55 16.18
N VAL A 286 -2.97 25.51 15.79
CA VAL A 286 -2.59 25.68 14.37
C VAL A 286 -1.78 24.45 13.97
N PRO A 287 -2.13 23.75 12.87
CA PRO A 287 -1.34 22.62 12.39
C PRO A 287 0.11 23.03 12.18
N ASP A 288 1.02 22.47 12.98
CA ASP A 288 2.45 22.65 12.81
C ASP A 288 3.06 21.39 12.19
N VAL A 289 3.65 21.59 11.04
CA VAL A 289 4.25 20.57 10.17
C VAL A 289 5.56 20.02 10.78
N LYS A 290 6.14 20.74 11.75
CA LYS A 290 7.29 20.31 12.54
C LYS A 290 6.89 19.56 13.80
N SER A 291 5.63 19.62 14.20
CA SER A 291 5.12 18.94 15.39
C SER A 291 5.02 17.44 15.10
N ASN A 292 6.02 16.69 15.55
CA ASN A 292 6.03 15.23 15.51
C ASN A 292 5.21 14.62 16.66
N LYS A 293 4.08 15.26 17.02
CA LYS A 293 3.26 14.84 18.15
C LYS A 293 2.66 13.47 17.84
N ASN A 294 2.85 12.55 18.79
CA ASN A 294 2.11 11.31 18.80
C ASN A 294 0.62 11.65 18.94
N VAL A 295 -0.15 11.35 17.91
CA VAL A 295 -1.60 11.50 17.92
C VAL A 295 -2.15 10.59 19.02
N THR A 296 -3.02 11.09 19.89
CA THR A 296 -3.57 10.26 20.97
C THR A 296 -4.58 9.26 20.42
N LYS A 297 -4.85 8.19 21.16
CA LYS A 297 -5.81 7.16 20.75
C LYS A 297 -7.21 7.73 20.55
N GLU A 298 -7.59 8.75 21.33
CA GLU A 298 -8.86 9.46 21.22
C GLU A 298 -8.94 10.25 19.92
N GLN A 299 -7.85 10.89 19.50
CA GLN A 299 -7.77 11.65 18.25
C GLN A 299 -7.77 10.74 17.01
N MET A 300 -7.16 9.55 17.11
CA MET A 300 -7.16 8.57 16.03
C MET A 300 -8.57 8.01 15.73
N GLY A 301 -9.49 8.05 16.70
CA GLY A 301 -10.84 7.52 16.54
C GLY A 301 -10.82 6.04 16.17
N GLN A 302 -11.27 5.70 14.96
CA GLN A 302 -11.24 4.32 14.43
C GLN A 302 -9.99 3.97 13.61
N PHE A 303 -9.00 4.87 13.53
CA PHE A 303 -7.70 4.53 12.96
C PHE A 303 -6.83 3.77 13.97
N ASP A 304 -6.03 2.84 13.46
CA ASP A 304 -4.86 2.29 14.13
C ASP A 304 -3.60 2.74 13.39
N LEU A 305 -2.54 3.06 14.14
CA LEU A 305 -1.22 3.29 13.58
C LEU A 305 -0.65 1.95 13.08
N LEU A 306 -0.55 1.81 11.76
CA LEU A 306 -0.09 0.58 11.11
C LEU A 306 1.43 0.51 11.01
N TYR A 307 2.06 1.64 10.67
CA TYR A 307 3.50 1.73 10.52
C TYR A 307 3.99 3.16 10.74
N ASP A 308 5.06 3.29 11.51
CA ASP A 308 5.79 4.54 11.73
C ASP A 308 7.28 4.28 11.50
N GLU A 309 7.82 4.86 10.43
CA GLU A 309 9.22 4.65 10.05
C GLU A 309 10.21 5.14 11.09
N GLU A 310 9.90 6.22 11.82
CA GLU A 310 10.81 6.73 12.87
C GLU A 310 10.92 5.74 14.01
N LYS A 311 9.78 5.23 14.49
CA LYS A 311 9.74 4.23 15.58
C LYS A 311 10.43 2.93 15.17
N ALA A 312 10.21 2.48 13.94
CA ALA A 312 10.87 1.27 13.42
C ALA A 312 12.41 1.42 13.34
N LEU A 313 12.91 2.62 13.07
CA LEU A 313 14.35 2.92 13.07
C LEU A 313 14.92 3.01 14.49
N GLU A 314 14.15 3.53 15.45
CA GLU A 314 14.54 3.60 16.87
C GLU A 314 14.59 2.21 17.54
N GLU A 315 13.66 1.31 17.20
CA GLU A 315 13.57 -0.06 17.72
C GLU A 315 14.60 -1.01 17.09
N SER A 316 15.23 -0.63 15.97
CA SER A 316 16.26 -1.44 15.32
C SER A 316 17.57 -1.40 16.13
N PRO A 317 18.18 -2.55 16.47
CA PRO A 317 19.36 -2.63 17.35
C PRO A 317 20.64 -1.97 16.81
N ALA A 318 20.59 -1.31 15.65
CA ALA A 318 21.68 -0.50 15.10
C ALA A 318 21.74 0.94 15.66
N GLY A 319 20.80 1.34 16.52
CA GLY A 319 20.68 2.71 17.05
C GLY A 319 21.55 3.08 18.25
N THR A 320 22.35 2.18 18.82
CA THR A 320 23.30 2.52 19.89
C THR A 320 24.74 2.61 19.36
N ASN A 321 25.20 3.87 19.28
CA ASN A 321 26.59 4.35 19.14
C ASN A 321 27.31 4.19 17.79
N ALA A 322 27.40 5.30 17.04
CA ALA A 322 28.60 6.14 17.05
C ALA A 322 28.36 7.44 16.25
N LYS A 323 28.34 8.58 16.93
CA LYS A 323 28.61 9.87 16.27
C LYS A 323 30.06 9.82 15.76
N PRO A 324 30.36 10.18 14.50
CA PRO A 324 31.74 10.37 14.10
C PRO A 324 32.27 11.62 14.79
N GLN A 325 33.14 11.45 15.78
CA GLN A 325 34.03 12.54 16.19
C GLN A 325 34.90 12.89 14.98
N LYS A 326 34.73 14.10 14.45
CA LYS A 326 35.70 14.71 13.54
C LYS A 326 37.02 14.87 14.29
N GLN A 327 37.91 13.88 14.16
CA GLN A 327 39.33 14.12 14.39
C GLN A 327 39.86 14.87 13.16
N HIS A 328 40.18 16.15 13.36
CA HIS A 328 41.04 16.88 12.44
C HIS A 328 42.44 16.27 12.53
N SER A 329 42.79 15.40 11.59
CA SER A 329 44.18 15.03 11.31
C SER A 329 44.65 15.83 10.10
N SER A 330 45.24 17.00 10.36
CA SER A 330 46.06 17.71 9.37
C SER A 330 47.42 17.00 9.28
N SER A 331 47.65 16.32 8.16
CA SER A 331 48.96 15.81 7.77
C SER A 331 49.79 16.94 7.15
N SER A 332 50.81 17.39 7.87
CA SER A 332 51.95 18.10 7.28
C SER A 332 53.22 17.49 7.88
N GLY A 333 53.95 16.74 7.05
CA GLY A 333 55.27 16.25 7.39
C GLY A 333 56.27 17.40 7.42
N ASN A 334 57.19 17.39 8.39
CA ASN A 334 58.58 17.70 8.16
C ASN A 334 59.47 17.22 9.31
N ILE A 335 60.61 16.68 8.86
CA ILE A 335 61.82 16.12 9.47
C ILE A 335 62.35 16.90 10.71
N PRO A 336 63.00 16.25 11.69
CA PRO A 336 63.54 16.91 12.88
C PRO A 336 64.98 17.42 12.68
N SER A 337 65.28 18.58 13.26
CA SER A 337 66.67 18.99 13.52
C SER A 337 66.78 19.65 14.91
N ASN A 338 67.64 19.07 15.73
CA ASN A 338 68.14 19.58 17.01
C ASN A 338 68.69 21.01 16.89
N SER A 339 68.43 21.85 17.91
CA SER A 339 69.49 22.56 18.66
C SER A 339 68.92 23.48 19.75
N SER A 340 69.42 23.24 20.98
CA SER A 340 69.90 24.22 21.97
C SER A 340 69.01 25.32 22.57
N GLN A 341 69.10 25.34 23.92
CA GLN A 341 69.36 26.47 24.80
C GLN A 341 68.20 27.23 25.47
N THR A 342 68.29 27.21 26.82
CA THR A 342 67.91 28.24 27.80
C THR A 342 66.41 28.56 27.95
N GLY A 343 65.82 28.72 29.13
CA GLY A 343 66.31 28.76 30.50
C GLY A 343 65.15 29.10 31.45
N LEU A 344 65.41 28.87 32.74
CA LEU A 344 64.88 29.61 33.90
C LEU A 344 63.39 29.46 34.32
N LYS A 345 63.30 28.88 35.53
CA LYS A 345 62.62 29.40 36.74
C LYS A 345 61.14 29.12 36.97
N GLY A 346 60.92 28.46 38.12
CA GLY A 346 59.96 28.88 39.14
C GLY A 346 58.94 27.78 39.47
N LYS A 347 59.07 27.05 40.59
CA LYS A 347 58.44 27.37 41.90
C LYS A 347 56.91 27.52 41.78
N ARG A 348 56.05 26.92 42.60
CA ARG A 348 56.16 26.16 43.86
C ARG A 348 54.73 25.74 44.23
N GLU A 349 54.61 24.68 45.04
CA GLU A 349 53.67 24.50 46.18
C GLU A 349 52.16 24.79 45.99
N SER A 350 51.25 23.81 46.09
CA SER A 350 50.83 22.98 47.25
C SER A 350 49.58 23.51 47.98
N ARG A 351 48.81 22.53 48.50
CA ARG A 351 47.73 22.55 49.51
C ARG A 351 46.30 22.69 48.99
N MET A 352 45.48 21.64 49.07
CA MET A 352 44.85 20.99 50.24
C MET A 352 44.00 21.93 51.10
N SER A 353 42.68 21.71 51.07
CA SER A 353 41.79 21.42 52.22
C SER A 353 40.33 21.49 51.71
N LYS A 354 39.51 20.43 51.85
CA LYS A 354 38.50 20.22 52.93
C LYS A 354 37.56 21.43 53.07
N GLN A 355 36.24 21.35 53.19
CA GLN A 355 35.28 20.38 53.72
C GLN A 355 33.91 21.08 53.45
N ARG A 356 32.79 20.44 53.14
CA ARG A 356 31.78 19.84 54.04
C ARG A 356 30.40 20.21 53.48
N ASP A 357 29.46 19.26 53.57
CA ASP A 357 28.05 19.35 54.02
C ASP A 357 27.27 20.64 53.71
N SER A 358 26.01 20.63 53.28
CA SER A 358 24.90 19.79 53.71
C SER A 358 23.67 20.01 52.81
N SER A 359 22.94 18.93 52.56
CA SER A 359 21.48 18.78 52.66
C SER A 359 20.63 20.05 52.87
N THR A 360 19.60 20.29 52.04
CA THR A 360 18.18 20.35 52.48
C THR A 360 17.21 20.41 51.31
N LYS A 361 16.15 19.58 51.44
CA LYS A 361 14.80 19.66 50.84
C LYS A 361 14.60 19.36 49.35
#